data_AF-A0A820RPW4-F1
#
_entry.id   AF-A0A820RPW4-F1
#
_cell.length_a   1.000
_cell.length_b   1.000
_cell.length_c   1.000
_cell.angle_alpha   90.00
_cell.angle_beta   90.00
_cell.angle_gamma   90.00
#
_symmetry.space_group_name_H-M   'P 1'
#
loop_
_entity.id
_entity.type
_entity.pdbx_description
1 polymer ?
#
loop_
_entity_poly.entity_id
_entity_poly.type
_entity_poly.pdbx_seq_one_letter_code
_entity_poly.pdbx_strand_id
1 'polypeptide(L)'
;MNFIVFLLNRLLGSQVELPLTNALWCGSHVGITIYLYTSKHLRSIHTFERLLYSIYGSVMFNFGTVLVMTIVRSIFPDKKVLRLGIGLSLSGVILLVGQKYVHYIDEVFDAVRFRTAK
;
A
#
# COMPACT_ATOMS: atom_id res chain seq x y z
N MET A 1 -10.71 -16.55 -5.36
CA MET A 1 -9.83 -17.13 -4.33
C MET A 1 -9.26 -18.47 -4.79
N ASN A 2 -10.09 -19.45 -5.19
CA ASN A 2 -9.57 -20.76 -5.56
C ASN A 2 -8.73 -20.83 -6.84
N PHE A 3 -8.79 -19.94 -7.84
CA PHE A 3 -8.01 -20.17 -9.08
C PHE A 3 -6.54 -19.74 -8.97
N ILE A 4 -6.24 -18.59 -8.37
CA ILE A 4 -4.85 -18.16 -8.09
C ILE A 4 -4.25 -19.05 -7.01
N VAL A 5 -5.03 -19.38 -5.98
CA VAL A 5 -4.65 -20.36 -4.96
C VAL A 5 -4.46 -21.73 -5.59
N PHE A 6 -5.35 -22.21 -6.46
CA PHE A 6 -5.19 -23.49 -7.17
C PHE A 6 -4.02 -23.48 -8.15
N LEU A 7 -3.73 -22.37 -8.83
CA LEU A 7 -2.60 -22.26 -9.75
C LEU A 7 -1.27 -22.22 -8.98
N LEU A 8 -1.21 -21.50 -7.86
CA LEU A 8 -0.07 -21.49 -6.94
C LEU A 8 0.09 -22.83 -6.22
N ASN A 9 -0.99 -23.43 -5.75
CA ASN A 9 -1.00 -24.73 -5.06
C ASN A 9 -0.68 -25.88 -6.04
N ARG A 10 -1.04 -25.74 -7.33
CA ARG A 10 -0.67 -26.66 -8.41
C ARG A 10 0.73 -26.46 -8.97
N LEU A 11 1.34 -25.28 -8.80
CA LEU A 11 2.74 -25.00 -9.20
C LEU A 11 3.75 -25.13 -8.04
N LEU A 12 3.34 -24.90 -6.79
CA LEU A 12 4.22 -24.76 -5.61
C LEU A 12 3.81 -25.63 -4.41
N GLY A 13 2.66 -26.32 -4.45
CA GLY A 13 2.19 -27.20 -3.36
C GLY A 13 1.43 -26.48 -2.24
N SER A 14 0.57 -27.23 -1.53
CA SER A 14 -0.45 -26.72 -0.57
C SER A 14 0.09 -26.05 0.70
N GLN A 15 1.41 -26.05 0.90
CA GLN A 15 2.08 -25.49 2.08
C GLN A 15 2.46 -24.00 1.91
N VAL A 16 2.21 -23.42 0.73
CA VAL A 16 2.80 -22.12 0.33
C VAL A 16 1.87 -20.92 0.52
N GLU A 17 0.58 -21.12 0.77
CA GLU A 17 -0.41 -20.03 0.83
C GLU A 17 -0.15 -19.03 1.98
N LEU A 18 0.17 -19.54 3.18
CA LEU A 18 0.46 -18.72 4.37
C LEU A 18 1.81 -18.00 4.26
N PRO A 19 2.93 -18.67 3.93
CA PRO A 19 4.21 -18.00 3.71
C PRO A 19 4.15 -16.93 2.62
N LEU A 20 3.47 -17.22 1.50
CA LEU A 20 3.35 -16.29 0.39
C LEU A 20 2.51 -15.05 0.76
N THR A 21 1.38 -15.24 1.43
CA THR A 21 0.54 -14.12 1.88
C THR A 21 1.31 -13.22 2.85
N ASN A 22 2.02 -13.82 3.81
CA ASN A 22 2.85 -13.08 4.76
C ASN A 22 4.02 -12.37 4.08
N ALA A 23 4.67 -13.01 3.09
CA ALA A 23 5.74 -12.40 2.32
C ALA A 23 5.25 -11.20 1.49
N LEU A 24 4.09 -11.31 0.83
CA LEU A 24 3.48 -10.22 0.09
C LEU A 24 3.05 -9.08 1.01
N TRP A 25 2.48 -9.42 2.17
CA TRP A 25 2.07 -8.45 3.19
C TRP A 25 3.28 -7.68 3.72
N CYS A 26 4.33 -8.40 4.17
CA CYS A 26 5.58 -7.80 4.62
C CYS A 26 6.26 -6.98 3.51
N GLY A 27 6.30 -7.51 2.28
CA GLY A 27 6.86 -6.82 1.12
C GLY A 27 6.13 -5.50 0.83
N SER A 28 4.80 -5.49 0.95
CA SER A 28 4.00 -4.25 0.83
C SER A 28 4.37 -3.25 1.92
N HIS A 29 4.49 -3.68 3.17
CA HIS A 29 4.90 -2.78 4.25
C HIS A 29 6.28 -2.19 4.03
N VAL A 30 7.25 -3.03 3.65
CA VAL A 30 8.63 -2.61 3.38
C VAL A 30 8.67 -1.63 2.21
N GLY A 31 8.00 -1.95 1.10
CA GLY A 31 7.96 -1.09 -0.09
C GLY A 31 7.39 0.30 0.22
N ILE A 32 6.25 0.37 0.91
CA ILE A 32 5.63 1.65 1.27
C ILE A 32 6.47 2.41 2.30
N THR A 33 7.07 1.72 3.27
CA THR A 33 7.95 2.36 4.26
C THR A 33 9.17 2.99 3.57
N ILE A 34 9.81 2.28 2.64
CA ILE A 34 10.95 2.80 1.87
C ILE A 34 10.52 4.01 1.01
N TYR A 35 9.36 3.91 0.37
CA TYR A 35 8.81 4.99 -0.44
C TYR A 35 8.56 6.27 0.38
N LEU A 36 7.91 6.15 1.54
CA LEU A 36 7.67 7.28 2.44
C LEU A 36 8.97 7.80 3.04
N TYR A 37 9.87 6.93 3.46
CA TYR A 37 11.15 7.33 4.08
C TYR A 37 12.04 8.15 3.13
N THR A 38 11.92 7.92 1.83
CA THR A 38 12.66 8.65 0.79
C THR A 38 11.95 9.92 0.30
N SER A 39 10.71 10.18 0.76
CA SER A 39 9.94 11.36 0.37
C SER A 39 10.57 12.65 0.88
N LYS A 40 10.46 13.74 0.10
CA LYS A 40 11.17 15.00 0.37
C LYS A 40 10.73 15.65 1.68
N HIS A 41 9.42 15.66 1.95
CA HIS A 41 8.83 16.25 3.15
C HIS A 41 9.29 15.57 4.46
N LEU A 42 9.67 14.30 4.40
CA LEU A 42 10.17 13.55 5.55
C LEU A 42 11.70 13.61 5.69
N ARG A 43 12.43 14.07 4.66
CA ARG A 43 13.90 14.10 4.66
C ARG A 43 14.48 15.15 5.61
N SER A 44 13.74 16.21 5.93
CA SER A 44 14.18 17.26 6.87
C SER A 44 14.04 16.88 8.34
N ILE A 45 13.38 15.75 8.64
CA ILE A 45 13.08 15.29 10.00
C ILE A 45 14.22 14.39 10.50
N HIS A 46 14.38 14.29 11.83
CA HIS A 46 15.34 13.39 12.46
C HIS A 46 15.12 11.92 12.04
N THR A 47 16.20 11.14 11.90
CA THR A 47 16.17 9.79 11.29
C THR A 47 15.20 8.83 11.97
N PHE A 48 15.10 8.88 13.30
CA PHE A 48 14.20 8.00 14.06
C PHE A 48 12.72 8.35 13.83
N GLU A 49 12.37 9.62 13.92
CA GLU A 49 11.00 10.11 13.67
C GLU A 49 10.59 9.88 12.21
N ARG A 50 11.52 10.09 11.27
CA ARG A 50 11.33 9.77 9.85
C ARG A 50 10.96 8.31 9.65
N LEU A 51 11.65 7.39 10.34
CA LEU A 51 11.34 5.97 10.28
C LEU A 51 9.96 5.67 10.88
N LEU A 52 9.65 6.22 12.05
CA LEU A 52 8.35 6.03 12.72
C LEU A 52 7.18 6.51 11.85
N TYR A 53 7.28 7.71 11.25
CA TYR A 53 6.24 8.24 10.38
C TYR A 53 6.07 7.42 9.10
N SER A 54 7.16 6.90 8.55
CA SER A 54 7.11 6.04 7.37
C SER A 54 6.45 4.69 7.68
N ILE A 55 6.78 4.08 8.82
CA ILE A 55 6.14 2.85 9.29
C ILE A 55 4.66 3.09 9.56
N TYR A 56 4.32 4.19 10.25
CA TYR A 56 2.93 4.56 10.51
C TYR A 56 2.12 4.70 9.21
N GLY A 57 2.63 5.46 8.23
CA GLY A 57 1.97 5.63 6.94
C GLY A 57 1.80 4.31 6.18
N SER A 58 2.81 3.42 6.25
CA SER A 58 2.75 2.08 5.69
C SER A 58 1.65 1.21 6.33
N VAL A 59 1.54 1.22 7.66
CA VAL A 59 0.49 0.50 8.38
C VAL A 59 -0.89 1.05 8.03
N MET A 60 -1.03 2.38 8.05
CA MET A 60 -2.29 3.06 7.74
C MET A 60 -2.76 2.75 6.31
N PHE A 61 -1.85 2.77 5.33
CA PHE A 61 -2.17 2.46 3.94
C PHE A 61 -2.58 0.99 3.73
N ASN A 62 -1.80 0.05 4.26
CA ASN A 62 -2.08 -1.38 4.10
C ASN A 62 -3.41 -1.78 4.77
N PHE A 63 -3.61 -1.39 6.04
CA PHE A 63 -4.85 -1.70 6.75
C PHE A 63 -6.05 -0.95 6.17
N GLY A 64 -5.88 0.33 5.80
CA GLY A 64 -6.92 1.10 5.13
C GLY A 64 -7.39 0.45 3.84
N THR A 65 -6.47 -0.02 3.00
CA THR A 65 -6.81 -0.72 1.74
C THR A 65 -7.61 -1.99 2.00
N VAL A 66 -7.23 -2.78 3.00
CA VAL A 66 -7.96 -4.01 3.38
C VAL A 66 -9.36 -3.69 3.91
N LEU A 67 -9.51 -2.63 4.71
CA LEU A 67 -10.81 -2.18 5.23
C LEU A 67 -11.74 -1.76 4.10
N VAL A 68 -11.28 -0.90 3.18
CA VAL A 68 -12.06 -0.47 2.01
C VAL A 68 -12.45 -1.68 1.16
N MET A 69 -11.50 -2.59 0.90
CA MET A 69 -11.78 -3.80 0.14
C MET A 69 -12.83 -4.70 0.82
N THR A 70 -12.82 -4.77 2.15
CA THR A 70 -13.80 -5.55 2.92
C THR A 70 -15.19 -4.93 2.82
N ILE A 71 -15.31 -3.60 2.92
CA ILE A 71 -16.56 -2.87 2.75
C ILE A 71 -17.08 -3.04 1.32
N VAL A 72 -16.21 -2.92 0.31
CA VAL A 72 -16.61 -3.15 -1.08
C VAL A 72 -17.11 -4.59 -1.26
N ARG A 73 -16.42 -5.58 -0.70
CA ARG A 73 -16.84 -6.99 -0.77
C ARG A 73 -18.19 -7.27 -0.10
N SER A 74 -18.61 -6.51 0.91
CA SER A 74 -19.92 -6.71 1.55
C SER A 74 -21.09 -6.22 0.69
N ILE A 75 -20.83 -5.34 -0.28
CA ILE A 75 -21.86 -4.75 -1.14
C ILE A 75 -22.05 -5.58 -2.43
N PHE A 76 -21.00 -6.24 -2.94
CA PHE A 76 -21.05 -6.94 -4.22
C PHE A 76 -21.38 -8.45 -4.11
N PRO A 77 -22.19 -9.00 -5.03
CA PRO A 77 -22.56 -10.41 -5.05
C PRO A 77 -21.38 -11.36 -5.33
N ASP A 78 -21.52 -12.63 -4.95
CA ASP A 78 -20.46 -13.64 -4.78
C ASP A 78 -19.81 -14.19 -6.07
N LYS A 79 -19.73 -13.38 -7.14
CA LYS A 79 -19.05 -13.75 -8.39
C LYS A 79 -17.53 -13.61 -8.23
N LYS A 80 -16.84 -14.75 -8.18
CA LYS A 80 -15.40 -14.87 -7.90
C LYS A 80 -14.50 -14.02 -8.81
N VAL A 81 -14.81 -13.96 -10.11
CA VAL A 81 -14.03 -13.20 -11.11
C VAL A 81 -14.20 -11.69 -10.88
N LEU A 82 -15.44 -11.25 -10.63
CA LEU A 82 -15.75 -9.86 -10.35
C LEU A 82 -15.05 -9.36 -9.08
N ARG A 83 -15.04 -10.17 -8.01
CA ARG A 83 -14.35 -9.82 -6.75
C ARG A 83 -12.84 -9.68 -6.92
N LEU A 84 -12.22 -10.47 -7.79
CA LEU A 84 -10.79 -10.35 -8.10
C LEU A 84 -10.51 -9.08 -8.92
N GLY A 85 -11.29 -8.84 -9.96
CA GLY A 85 -11.18 -7.62 -10.78
C GLY A 85 -11.32 -6.36 -9.93
N ILE A 86 -12.38 -6.29 -9.12
CA ILE A 86 -12.61 -5.17 -8.20
C ILE A 86 -11.45 -5.01 -7.22
N GLY A 87 -10.91 -6.11 -6.66
CA GLY A 87 -9.81 -6.02 -5.71
C GLY A 87 -8.51 -5.50 -6.31
N LEU A 88 -8.15 -5.98 -7.51
CA LEU A 88 -6.97 -5.49 -8.21
C LEU A 88 -7.14 -4.03 -8.64
N SER A 89 -8.30 -3.68 -9.20
CA SER A 89 -8.60 -2.32 -9.61
C SER A 89 -8.61 -1.36 -8.42
N LEU A 90 -9.26 -1.73 -7.32
CA LEU A 90 -9.37 -0.89 -6.13
C LEU A 90 -8.01 -0.66 -5.48
N SER A 91 -7.22 -1.72 -5.27
CA SER A 91 -5.87 -1.60 -4.73
C SER A 91 -4.98 -0.73 -5.62
N GLY A 92 -5.08 -0.88 -6.95
CA GLY A 92 -4.35 -0.04 -7.90
C GLY A 92 -4.75 1.44 -7.84
N VAL A 93 -6.05 1.72 -7.78
CA VAL A 93 -6.57 3.09 -7.63
C VAL A 93 -6.09 3.72 -6.32
N ILE A 94 -6.20 3.00 -5.21
CA ILE A 94 -5.75 3.50 -3.89
C ILE A 94 -4.25 3.79 -3.89
N LEU A 95 -3.44 2.93 -4.53
CA LEU A 95 -2.00 3.16 -4.67
C LEU A 95 -1.69 4.42 -5.48
N LEU A 96 -2.34 4.61 -6.63
CA LEU A 96 -2.14 5.79 -7.48
C LEU A 96 -2.57 7.08 -6.77
N VAL A 97 -3.67 7.04 -6.04
CA VAL A 97 -4.14 8.19 -5.24
C VAL A 97 -3.15 8.49 -4.11
N GLY A 98 -2.66 7.46 -3.41
CA GLY A 98 -1.64 7.61 -2.37
C GLY A 98 -0.33 8.22 -2.90
N GLN A 99 0.15 7.76 -4.07
CA GLN A 99 1.32 8.33 -4.73
C GLN A 99 1.12 9.80 -5.11
N LYS A 100 -0.03 10.14 -5.70
CA LYS A 100 -0.35 11.53 -6.05
C LYS A 100 -0.43 12.43 -4.82
N TYR A 101 -1.00 11.92 -3.73
CA TYR A 101 -1.10 12.64 -2.46
C TYR A 101 0.28 12.93 -1.87
N VAL A 102 1.16 11.93 -1.80
CA VAL A 102 2.53 12.12 -1.30
C VAL A 102 3.31 13.09 -2.19
N HIS A 103 3.16 12.99 -3.51
CA HIS A 103 3.81 13.91 -4.45
C HIS A 103 3.34 15.36 -4.26
N TYR A 104 2.04 15.57 -4.09
CA TYR A 104 1.48 16.88 -3.80
C TYR A 104 2.04 17.48 -2.50
N ILE A 105 2.17 16.68 -1.45
CA ILE A 105 2.80 17.14 -0.19
C ILE A 105 4.25 17.55 -0.43
N ASP A 106 5.01 16.76 -1.18
CA ASP A 106 6.40 17.08 -1.53
C ASP A 106 6.51 18.39 -2.31
N GLU A 107 5.61 18.66 -3.27
CA GLU A 107 5.55 19.92 -4.02
C GLU A 107 5.25 21.12 -3.10
N VAL A 108 4.27 20.97 -2.21
CA VAL A 108 3.90 22.00 -1.23
C VAL A 108 5.07 22.29 -0.29
N PHE A 109 5.75 21.25 0.20
CA PHE A 109 6.91 21.38 1.08
C PHE A 109 8.05 22.14 0.40
N ASP A 110 8.37 21.80 -0.85
CA ASP A 110 9.37 22.52 -1.64
C ASP A 110 8.97 24.00 -1.82
N ALA A 111 7.71 24.28 -2.16
CA ALA A 111 7.21 25.65 -2.34
C ALA A 111 7.30 26.51 -1.05
N VAL A 112 6.99 25.94 0.11
CA VAL A 112 7.12 26.63 1.40
C VAL A 112 8.58 26.92 1.71
N ARG A 113 9.48 25.95 1.48
CA ARG A 113 10.92 26.10 1.72
C ARG A 113 11.52 27.25 0.92
N PHE A 114 11.10 27.43 -0.34
CA PHE A 114 11.55 28.56 -1.17
C PHE A 114 11.08 29.93 -0.65
N ARG A 115 9.88 30.01 -0.03
CA ARG A 115 9.38 31.27 0.56
C ARG A 115 10.14 31.67 1.82
N THR A 116 10.57 30.71 2.63
CA THR A 116 11.32 30.98 3.88
C THR A 116 12.81 31.27 3.67
N ALA A 117 13.34 30.97 2.48
CA ALA A 117 14.75 31.20 2.15
C ALA A 117 15.02 32.59 1.54
N LYS A 118 14.00 33.43 1.39
CA LYS A 118 14.05 34.78 0.85
C LYS A 118 13.75 35.79 1.96
#